data_AF-A0A060YJS9-F1
#
_entry.id   AF-A0A060YJS9-F1
#
_cell.length_a   1.000
_cell.length_b   1.000
_cell.length_c   1.000
_cell.angle_alpha   90.00
_cell.angle_beta   90.00
_cell.angle_gamma   90.00
#
_symmetry.space_group_name_H-M   'P 1'
#
loop_
_entity.id
_entity.type
_entity.pdbx_description
1 polymer ?
#
loop_
_entity_poly.entity_id
_entity_poly.type
_entity_poly.pdbx_seq_one_letter_code
_entity_poly.pdbx_strand_id
1 'polypeptide(L)'
;MVAQDDDEGPNAEVTFSLQDNQDERFDIHPDTGVVTAHGDFTAGNYSILTIKAEDHGSPVRSSTVRLDVEWISKPTPTSDPLTFDEPHFTFAVMETDPVTHMVGIILTETQRLLWYDITGED
;
A
#
# COMPACT_ATOMS: atom_id res chain seq x y z
N MET A 1 -0.06 -4.72 5.29
CA MET A 1 0.47 -5.74 6.23
C MET A 1 1.91 -5.34 6.49
N VAL A 2 2.16 -4.76 7.66
CA VAL A 2 3.52 -4.38 8.09
C VAL A 2 3.97 -5.45 9.07
N ALA A 3 5.14 -6.03 8.84
CA ALA A 3 5.77 -6.92 9.80
C ALA A 3 6.54 -6.06 10.81
N GLN A 4 6.26 -6.24 12.10
CA GLN A 4 7.01 -5.62 13.18
C GLN A 4 7.64 -6.73 14.01
N ASP A 5 8.96 -6.68 14.12
CA ASP A 5 9.79 -7.54 14.96
C ASP A 5 10.17 -6.77 16.22
N ASP A 6 10.07 -7.40 17.39
CA ASP A 6 10.35 -6.83 18.72
C ASP A 6 11.74 -7.26 19.25
N ASP A 7 12.59 -7.87 18.40
CA ASP A 7 13.93 -8.31 18.80
C ASP A 7 14.91 -7.12 18.92
N GLU A 8 15.63 -7.01 20.04
CA GLU A 8 16.78 -6.10 20.22
C GLU A 8 18.11 -6.85 19.96
N GLY A 9 18.98 -6.30 19.11
CA GLY A 9 20.30 -6.87 18.78
C GLY A 9 20.52 -7.01 17.26
N PRO A 10 21.60 -7.69 16.81
CA PRO A 10 21.87 -7.88 15.36
C PRO A 10 20.81 -8.71 14.62
N ASN A 11 19.90 -9.37 15.33
CA ASN A 11 18.70 -10.00 14.73
C ASN A 11 17.63 -8.96 14.32
N ALA A 12 17.70 -7.73 14.84
CA ALA A 12 16.81 -6.63 14.48
C ALA A 12 17.15 -6.04 13.10
N GLU A 13 18.38 -6.27 12.62
CA GLU A 13 18.83 -5.83 11.32
C GLU A 13 18.41 -6.87 10.29
N VAL A 14 17.36 -6.55 9.53
CA VAL A 14 16.84 -7.38 8.45
C VAL A 14 17.15 -6.71 7.13
N THR A 15 17.79 -7.45 6.23
CA THR A 15 18.07 -7.00 4.86
C THR A 15 17.06 -7.58 3.88
N PHE A 16 16.42 -6.70 3.12
CA PHE A 16 15.47 -7.06 2.06
C PHE A 16 16.15 -7.15 0.70
N SER A 17 15.79 -8.16 -0.10
CA SER A 17 16.30 -8.36 -1.46
C SER A 17 15.23 -8.96 -2.38
N LEU A 18 15.35 -8.70 -3.69
CA LEU A 18 14.50 -9.32 -4.71
C LEU A 18 15.16 -10.60 -5.21
N GLN A 19 14.43 -11.71 -5.17
CA GLN A 19 14.94 -13.02 -5.57
C GLN A 19 14.82 -13.26 -7.08
N ASP A 20 13.88 -12.59 -7.75
CA ASP A 20 13.58 -12.77 -9.17
C ASP A 20 13.42 -11.40 -9.85
N ASN A 21 14.55 -10.75 -10.13
CA ASN A 21 14.62 -9.44 -10.81
C ASN A 21 15.41 -9.53 -12.12
N GLN A 22 14.99 -10.42 -13.02
CA GLN A 22 15.75 -10.72 -14.26
C GLN A 22 15.87 -9.52 -15.21
N ASP A 23 14.87 -8.62 -15.20
CA ASP A 23 14.81 -7.48 -16.11
C ASP A 23 15.34 -6.17 -15.49
N GLU A 24 15.82 -6.19 -14.24
CA GLU A 24 16.26 -4.99 -13.48
C GLU A 24 15.20 -3.87 -13.43
N ARG A 25 13.92 -4.25 -13.50
CA ARG A 25 12.78 -3.31 -13.53
C ARG A 25 12.29 -2.91 -12.15
N PHE A 26 12.78 -3.57 -11.12
CA PHE A 26 12.37 -3.36 -9.74
C PHE A 26 13.60 -3.24 -8.84
N ASP A 27 13.52 -2.32 -7.90
CA ASP A 27 14.51 -2.15 -6.85
C ASP A 27 13.82 -2.28 -5.50
N ILE A 28 14.53 -2.82 -4.51
CA ILE A 28 14.07 -2.85 -3.12
C ILE A 28 15.11 -2.19 -2.23
N HIS A 29 14.66 -1.29 -1.37
CA HIS A 29 15.54 -0.69 -0.39
C HIS A 29 15.90 -1.74 0.68
N PRO A 30 17.19 -2.03 0.92
CA PRO A 30 17.61 -3.13 1.79
C PRO A 30 17.16 -2.98 3.25
N ASP A 31 17.05 -1.75 3.75
CA ASP A 31 16.69 -1.52 5.17
C ASP A 31 15.19 -1.27 5.41
N THR A 32 14.48 -0.68 4.43
CA THR A 32 13.07 -0.26 4.61
C THR A 32 12.08 -1.19 3.91
N GLY A 33 12.55 -2.03 2.99
CA GLY A 33 11.70 -2.91 2.18
C GLY A 33 10.85 -2.17 1.13
N VAL A 34 11.09 -0.87 0.91
CA VAL A 34 10.37 -0.09 -0.11
C VAL A 34 10.74 -0.60 -1.50
N VAL A 35 9.73 -1.07 -2.25
CA VAL A 35 9.89 -1.53 -3.63
C VAL A 35 9.59 -0.38 -4.59
N THR A 36 10.54 -0.10 -5.48
CA THR A 36 10.42 0.90 -6.55
C THR A 36 10.42 0.19 -7.90
N ALA A 37 9.57 0.65 -8.82
CA ALA A 37 9.49 0.10 -10.16
C ALA A 37 10.01 1.14 -11.18
N HIS A 38 10.85 0.68 -12.11
CA HIS A 38 11.47 1.49 -13.15
C HIS A 38 11.19 0.87 -14.52
N GLY A 39 10.68 1.69 -15.44
CA GLY A 39 10.40 1.29 -16.82
C GLY A 39 8.93 1.42 -17.22
N ASP A 40 8.62 0.98 -18.44
CA ASP A 40 7.29 1.12 -19.04
C ASP A 40 6.44 -0.13 -18.76
N PHE A 41 5.41 0.02 -17.92
CA PHE A 41 4.47 -1.06 -17.61
C PHE A 41 3.15 -0.86 -18.35
N THR A 42 2.75 -1.88 -19.11
CA THR A 42 1.49 -1.88 -19.83
C THR A 42 0.34 -2.24 -18.90
N ALA A 43 -0.74 -1.46 -18.96
CA ALA A 43 -1.96 -1.76 -18.25
C ALA A 43 -2.52 -3.16 -18.59
N GLY A 44 -3.03 -3.86 -17.59
CA GLY A 44 -3.47 -5.25 -17.67
C GLY A 44 -2.35 -6.28 -17.56
N ASN A 45 -1.09 -5.84 -17.47
CA ASN A 45 0.02 -6.74 -17.16
C ASN A 45 0.08 -7.02 -15.64
N TYR A 46 0.69 -8.13 -15.29
CA TYR A 46 0.84 -8.60 -13.92
C TYR A 46 2.31 -8.91 -13.65
N SER A 47 2.84 -8.38 -12.56
CA SER A 47 4.22 -8.64 -12.14
C SER A 47 4.21 -9.37 -10.80
N ILE A 48 4.89 -10.50 -10.74
CA ILE A 48 5.03 -11.29 -9.52
C ILE A 48 6.47 -11.17 -9.07
N LEU A 49 6.68 -10.64 -7.87
CA LEU A 49 7.99 -10.49 -7.27
C LEU A 49 8.10 -11.40 -6.07
N THR A 50 9.29 -11.97 -5.87
CA THR A 50 9.62 -12.71 -4.65
C THR A 50 10.60 -11.87 -3.84
N ILE A 51 10.17 -11.41 -2.68
CA ILE A 51 10.99 -10.63 -1.74
C ILE A 51 11.54 -11.60 -0.71
N LYS A 52 12.85 -11.51 -0.44
CA LYS A 52 13.53 -12.24 0.63
C LYS A 52 13.95 -11.26 1.72
N ALA A 53 13.61 -11.57 2.96
CA ALA A 53 14.11 -10.94 4.16
C ALA A 53 15.13 -11.88 4.83
N GLU A 54 16.30 -11.37 5.19
CA GLU A 54 17.37 -12.11 5.85
C GLU A 54 17.84 -11.36 7.10
N ASP A 55 17.92 -12.04 8.24
CA ASP A 55 18.51 -11.47 9.46
C ASP A 55 20.04 -11.59 9.45
N HIS A 56 20.72 -10.80 10.29
CA HIS A 56 22.18 -10.92 10.49
C HIS A 56 22.54 -11.79 11.70
N GLY A 57 21.67 -12.74 12.05
CA GLY A 57 21.87 -13.66 13.16
C GLY A 57 22.91 -14.75 12.88
N SER A 58 23.28 -15.51 13.92
CA SER A 58 24.09 -16.73 13.79
C SER A 58 23.41 -17.91 14.50
N PRO A 59 22.78 -18.85 13.77
CA PRO A 59 22.72 -18.96 12.31
C PRO A 59 21.78 -17.93 11.66
N VAL A 60 22.11 -17.52 10.44
CA VAL A 60 21.28 -16.64 9.60
C VAL A 60 19.94 -17.32 9.30
N ARG A 61 18.85 -16.59 9.47
CA ARG A 61 17.50 -17.01 9.06
C ARG A 61 17.01 -16.12 7.94
N SER A 62 16.21 -16.71 7.05
CA SER A 62 15.55 -15.95 5.99
C SER A 62 14.11 -16.38 5.81
N SER A 63 13.30 -15.45 5.31
CA SER A 63 11.91 -15.67 4.94
C SER A 63 11.65 -15.06 3.56
N THR A 64 10.68 -15.61 2.84
CA THR A 64 10.29 -15.11 1.52
C THR A 64 8.80 -14.84 1.45
N VAL A 65 8.43 -13.80 0.70
CA VAL A 65 7.04 -13.42 0.45
C VAL A 65 6.83 -13.10 -1.02
N ARG A 66 5.64 -13.42 -1.52
CA ARG A 66 5.21 -13.09 -2.88
C ARG A 66 4.49 -11.75 -2.87
N LEU A 67 4.94 -10.83 -3.73
CA LEU A 67 4.30 -9.55 -4.01
C LEU A 67 3.68 -9.60 -5.40
N ASP A 68 2.37 -9.39 -5.45
CA ASP A 68 1.56 -9.40 -6.65
C ASP A 68 1.20 -7.98 -7.07
N VAL A 69 1.65 -7.56 -8.25
CA VAL A 69 1.48 -6.19 -8.77
C VAL A 69 0.61 -6.21 -10.02
N GLU A 70 -0.54 -5.55 -9.96
CA GLU A 70 -1.44 -5.34 -11.09
C GLU A 70 -1.28 -3.93 -11.66
N TRP A 71 -0.96 -3.83 -12.95
CA TRP A 71 -0.82 -2.54 -13.63
C TRP A 71 -2.16 -2.09 -14.18
N ILE A 72 -2.66 -0.96 -13.72
CA ILE A 72 -3.92 -0.38 -14.21
C ILE A 72 -3.65 0.72 -15.24
N SER A 73 -4.60 0.89 -16.18
CA SER A 73 -4.55 2.00 -17.13
C SER A 73 -4.54 3.31 -16.37
N LYS A 74 -3.64 4.23 -16.76
CA LYS A 74 -3.70 5.60 -16.25
C LYS A 74 -5.10 6.13 -16.53
N PRO A 75 -5.87 6.50 -15.50
CA PRO A 75 -7.21 7.01 -15.71
C PRO A 75 -7.13 8.26 -16.57
N THR A 76 -7.95 8.32 -17.61
CA THR A 76 -8.04 9.51 -18.47
C THR A 76 -8.42 10.69 -17.58
N PRO A 77 -7.65 11.79 -17.56
CA PRO A 77 -8.04 12.98 -16.83
C PRO A 77 -9.34 13.48 -17.43
N THR A 78 -10.36 13.60 -16.61
CA THR A 78 -11.66 14.11 -17.06
C THR A 78 -11.90 15.49 -16.53
N SER A 79 -12.55 16.30 -17.35
CA SER A 79 -13.03 17.62 -16.95
C SER A 79 -14.26 17.54 -16.03
N ASP A 80 -14.80 16.34 -15.79
CA ASP A 80 -15.90 16.14 -14.86
C ASP A 80 -15.41 16.45 -13.44
N PRO A 81 -15.96 17.47 -12.77
CA PRO A 81 -15.55 17.80 -11.42
C PRO A 81 -15.89 16.63 -10.49
N LEU A 82 -14.92 16.19 -9.70
CA LEU A 82 -15.19 15.30 -8.56
C LEU A 82 -15.91 16.14 -7.51
N THR A 83 -17.24 16.02 -7.48
CA THR A 83 -18.10 16.71 -6.53
C THR A 83 -18.78 15.65 -5.68
N PHE A 84 -18.83 15.91 -4.37
CA PHE A 84 -19.71 15.16 -3.49
C PHE A 84 -21.16 15.53 -3.76
N ASP A 85 -22.08 14.61 -3.47
CA ASP A 85 -23.52 14.89 -3.63
C ASP A 85 -23.95 16.10 -2.76
N GLU A 86 -23.29 16.30 -1.60
CA GLU A 86 -23.50 17.42 -0.69
C GLU A 86 -22.17 18.12 -0.36
N PRO A 87 -22.14 19.46 -0.24
CA PRO A 87 -20.93 20.20 0.12
C PRO A 87 -20.55 20.05 1.59
N HIS A 88 -21.47 19.60 2.45
CA HIS A 88 -21.23 19.36 3.87
C HIS A 88 -22.02 18.13 4.34
N PHE A 89 -21.33 17.21 5.01
CA PHE A 89 -21.96 16.06 5.66
C PHE A 89 -21.86 16.24 7.18
N THR A 90 -23.00 16.21 7.86
CA THR A 90 -23.05 16.24 9.33
C THR A 90 -23.49 14.87 9.82
N PHE A 91 -22.67 14.27 10.68
CA PHE A 91 -22.98 13.01 11.35
C PHE A 91 -22.99 13.23 12.86
N ALA A 92 -23.87 12.52 13.56
CA ALA A 92 -23.93 12.53 15.02
C ALA A 92 -23.70 11.11 15.52
N VAL A 93 -22.79 10.97 16.47
CA VAL A 93 -22.46 9.71 17.14
C VAL A 93 -22.56 9.91 18.64
N MET A 94 -22.95 8.86 19.36
CA MET A 94 -22.98 8.88 20.81
C MET A 94 -21.60 8.48 21.34
N GLU A 95 -21.17 9.08 22.45
CA GLU A 95 -19.92 8.70 23.12
C GLU A 95 -19.91 7.22 23.58
N THR A 96 -21.10 6.63 23.69
CA THR A 96 -21.30 5.24 24.09
C THR A 96 -21.22 4.26 22.91
N ASP A 97 -21.06 4.75 21.69
CA ASP A 97 -21.01 3.88 20.50
C ASP A 97 -19.72 3.04 20.49
N PRO A 98 -19.80 1.76 20.10
CA PRO A 98 -18.63 0.89 20.10
C PRO A 98 -17.62 1.29 19.03
N VAL A 99 -16.36 0.91 19.24
CA VAL A 99 -15.32 1.02 18.19
C VAL A 99 -15.81 0.26 16.94
N THR A 100 -15.54 0.82 15.75
CA THR A 100 -16.04 0.36 14.43
C THR A 100 -17.50 0.68 14.11
N HIS A 101 -18.20 1.43 14.97
CA HIS A 101 -19.51 1.93 14.61
C HIS A 101 -19.43 2.80 13.36
N MET A 102 -20.24 2.49 12.35
CA MET A 102 -20.29 3.23 11.10
C MET A 102 -20.96 4.59 11.35
N VAL A 103 -20.20 5.67 11.18
CA VAL A 103 -20.65 7.04 11.43
C VAL A 103 -21.54 7.57 10.30
N GLY A 104 -21.24 7.18 9.07
CA GLY A 104 -21.93 7.68 7.88
C GLY A 104 -21.36 7.11 6.60
N ILE A 105 -22.03 7.44 5.49
CA ILE A 105 -21.60 7.11 4.14
C ILE A 105 -21.54 8.42 3.36
N ILE A 106 -20.42 8.65 2.68
CA ILE A 106 -20.24 9.76 1.76
C ILE A 106 -20.38 9.20 0.35
N LEU A 107 -21.27 9.81 -0.43
CA LEU A 107 -21.53 9.44 -1.82
C LEU A 107 -21.01 10.54 -2.76
N THR A 108 -20.64 10.12 -3.95
CA THR A 108 -20.19 10.98 -5.04
C THR A 108 -20.97 10.62 -6.31
N GLU A 109 -21.25 11.60 -7.15
CA GLU A 109 -22.06 11.44 -8.37
C GLU A 109 -21.42 10.55 -9.47
N THR A 110 -20.19 10.06 -9.28
CA THR A 110 -19.42 9.37 -10.32
C THR A 110 -19.43 7.84 -10.18
N GLN A 111 -19.49 7.13 -11.32
CA GLN A 111 -19.42 5.67 -11.40
C GLN A 111 -17.98 5.13 -11.48
N ARG A 112 -16.99 5.93 -11.10
CA ARG A 112 -15.57 5.57 -11.24
C ARG A 112 -15.00 5.04 -9.94
N LEU A 113 -13.92 4.28 -10.04
CA LEU A 113 -13.12 3.91 -8.88
C LEU A 113 -12.51 5.19 -8.28
N LEU A 114 -12.79 5.43 -7.00
CA LEU A 114 -12.30 6.60 -6.27
C LEU A 114 -11.49 6.15 -5.05
N TRP A 115 -10.50 6.95 -4.70
CA TRP A 115 -9.79 6.87 -3.44
C TRP A 115 -10.23 8.04 -2.57
N TYR A 116 -10.55 7.75 -1.31
CA TYR A 116 -10.90 8.74 -0.30
C TYR A 116 -9.80 8.78 0.75
N ASP A 117 -9.48 9.98 1.19
CA ASP A 117 -8.57 10.22 2.30
C ASP A 117 -9.18 11.28 3.22
N ILE A 118 -8.97 11.13 4.54
CA ILE A 118 -9.49 12.08 5.54
C ILE A 118 -8.34 13.01 5.90
N THR A 119 -8.33 14.20 5.31
CA THR A 119 -7.21 15.14 5.40
C THR A 119 -7.41 16.24 6.45
N GLY A 120 -8.22 16.00 7.49
CA GLY A 120 -8.72 17.03 8.40
C GLY A 120 -7.68 18.10 8.80
N GLU A 121 -8.07 19.37 8.77
CA GLU A 121 -7.36 20.42 9.51
C GLU A 121 -7.83 20.41 10.98
N ASP A 122 -6.91 20.73 11.89
CA ASP A 122 -7.15 20.92 13.34
C ASP A 122 -8.29 21.91 13.66
#